data_AF-A0A2V2CRK6-F1
#
_entry.id   AF-A0A2V2CRK6-F1
#
_cell.length_a   1.000
_cell.length_b   1.000
_cell.length_c   1.000
_cell.angle_alpha   90.00
_cell.angle_beta   90.00
_cell.angle_gamma   90.00
#
_symmetry.space_group_name_H-M   'P 1'
#
loop_
_entity.id
_entity.type
_entity.pdbx_description
1 polymer ?
#
loop_
_entity_poly.entity_id
_entity_poly.type
_entity_poly.pdbx_seq_one_letter_code
_entity_poly.pdbx_strand_id
1 'polypeptide(L)'
;MTHADETSFLPAAAVYMHKGESCGCAEGELVVTPACSERLRGYNLYWGSRAGERLANYTKITELNSPGPEEIRYRFPAALLVPEGAEALLLFPVLYNAERTQFSEAACCYAMEIGTEPFSVKEKKLFSFAVISDLHVTADPEHIHNRHLKNCFSRLLHLVPDAIGIMCTGDVTNHGYPEEWEQFSVLWTEARERGLPPMHFAVGNHDMHFYKYHGELGYRTSFEAQKAAFLRYTHTDSETFYHFSVIGGNYFIFLGPDRSVNSEENDCYVPISARQRAWLTAELEKAARQKALAFLFLHQPLRDTVSGSLCSVDPLVQSWHGVIEDAELRAVTDRFPGLVLFTGHTHWKFDSLQPFLPGNGKAASYINAASVAYLWTDQNGTVESGGSVPEPGSEGLIVEVYRHFILLRGYDFAAGRWSASAQFRLDIP
;
A
#
# COMPACT_ATOMS: atom_id res chain seq x y z
N MET A 1 -11.24 14.67 -39.46
CA MET A 1 -10.01 14.99 -38.70
C MET A 1 -9.02 13.89 -39.04
N THR A 2 -7.98 14.21 -39.80
CA THR A 2 -6.87 13.28 -40.04
C THR A 2 -6.23 13.00 -38.69
N HIS A 3 -6.30 11.77 -38.19
CA HIS A 3 -5.43 11.35 -37.09
C HIS A 3 -4.00 11.63 -37.59
N ALA A 4 -3.37 12.66 -37.05
CA ALA A 4 -1.95 12.88 -37.28
C ALA A 4 -1.24 11.60 -36.87
N ASP A 5 -0.23 11.19 -37.63
CA ASP A 5 0.50 9.96 -37.36
C ASP A 5 1.19 10.04 -35.99
N GLU A 6 0.54 9.45 -34.98
CA GLU A 6 1.02 9.48 -33.59
C GLU A 6 2.31 8.63 -33.41
N THR A 7 2.70 7.86 -34.43
CA THR A 7 3.94 7.06 -34.38
C THR A 7 5.19 7.92 -34.27
N SER A 8 5.12 9.19 -34.69
CA SER A 8 6.19 10.18 -34.50
C SER A 8 6.50 10.52 -33.03
N PHE A 9 5.64 10.13 -32.09
CA PHE A 9 5.84 10.31 -30.64
C PHE A 9 6.36 9.05 -29.93
N LEU A 10 6.47 7.91 -30.64
CA LEU A 10 7.09 6.71 -30.10
C LEU A 10 8.55 6.98 -29.72
N PRO A 11 9.09 6.36 -28.66
CA PRO A 11 10.46 6.58 -28.25
C PRO A 11 11.43 6.30 -29.41
N ALA A 12 12.46 7.13 -29.54
CA ALA A 12 13.51 6.95 -30.53
C ALA A 12 14.29 5.64 -30.29
N ALA A 13 14.43 5.28 -29.01
CA ALA A 13 14.88 3.98 -28.57
C ALA A 13 14.32 3.69 -27.18
N ALA A 14 14.09 2.42 -26.86
CA ALA A 14 13.83 1.99 -25.50
C ALA A 14 14.46 0.61 -25.29
N VAL A 15 15.18 0.46 -24.18
CA VAL A 15 15.90 -0.76 -23.82
C VAL A 15 15.55 -1.14 -22.40
N TYR A 16 15.03 -2.34 -22.22
CA TYR A 16 14.83 -2.93 -20.91
C TYR A 16 15.95 -3.93 -20.61
N MET A 17 16.75 -3.59 -19.60
CA MET A 17 17.83 -4.42 -19.09
C MET A 17 17.32 -5.22 -17.89
N HIS A 18 16.75 -6.40 -18.18
CA HIS A 18 16.30 -7.34 -17.16
C HIS A 18 17.48 -7.92 -16.37
N LYS A 19 17.30 -8.06 -15.05
CA LYS A 19 18.32 -8.51 -14.11
C LYS A 19 17.95 -9.91 -13.57
N GLY A 20 18.60 -10.94 -14.11
CA GLY A 20 18.73 -12.26 -13.48
C GLY A 20 17.86 -13.38 -14.06
N GLU A 21 18.29 -14.62 -13.81
CA GLU A 21 17.71 -15.87 -14.33
C GLU A 21 16.44 -16.34 -13.58
N SER A 22 15.91 -15.54 -12.65
CA SER A 22 14.75 -15.93 -11.82
C SER A 22 13.46 -15.84 -12.63
N CYS A 23 12.87 -17.00 -12.93
CA CYS A 23 11.62 -17.14 -13.66
C CYS A 23 10.50 -16.31 -13.03
N GLY A 24 10.03 -15.29 -13.76
CA GLY A 24 8.83 -14.52 -13.41
C GLY A 24 9.04 -13.16 -12.77
N CYS A 25 10.27 -12.74 -12.45
CA CYS A 25 10.52 -11.42 -11.83
C CYS A 25 10.86 -10.35 -12.86
N ALA A 26 10.34 -9.14 -12.66
CA ALA A 26 10.54 -7.95 -13.48
C ALA A 26 11.72 -7.08 -13.02
N GLU A 27 12.62 -7.55 -12.15
CA GLU A 27 13.74 -6.73 -11.67
C GLU A 27 14.63 -6.32 -12.85
N GLY A 28 14.96 -5.03 -12.95
CA GLY A 28 15.75 -4.50 -14.05
C GLY A 28 15.64 -2.99 -14.18
N GLU A 29 16.24 -2.46 -15.24
CA GLU A 29 16.21 -1.03 -15.56
C GLU A 29 15.73 -0.81 -16.99
N LEU A 30 14.70 0.02 -17.14
CA LEU A 30 14.21 0.53 -18.41
C LEU A 30 14.85 1.89 -18.68
N VAL A 31 15.47 2.03 -19.85
CA VAL A 31 16.01 3.29 -20.37
C VAL A 31 15.24 3.65 -21.63
N VAL A 32 14.63 4.82 -21.64
CA VAL A 32 13.82 5.35 -22.76
C VAL A 32 14.49 6.61 -23.28
N THR A 33 14.81 6.63 -24.58
CA THR A 33 15.17 7.84 -25.32
C THR A 33 13.90 8.42 -25.94
N PRO A 34 13.35 9.54 -25.42
CA PRO A 34 12.08 10.08 -25.88
C PRO A 34 12.12 10.57 -27.32
N ALA A 35 10.94 10.65 -27.96
CA ALA A 35 10.81 11.41 -29.20
C ALA A 35 11.04 12.90 -28.94
N CYS A 36 11.73 13.58 -29.86
CA CYS A 36 11.93 15.02 -29.78
C CYS A 36 10.66 15.77 -30.20
N SER A 37 9.81 16.12 -29.23
CA SER A 37 8.60 16.93 -29.49
C SER A 37 8.17 17.76 -28.29
N GLU A 38 7.80 19.01 -28.54
CA GLU A 38 7.20 19.91 -27.54
C GLU A 38 5.80 19.47 -27.07
N ARG A 39 5.15 18.55 -27.81
CA ARG A 39 3.86 17.98 -27.42
C ARG A 39 3.99 16.76 -26.52
N LEU A 40 5.13 16.08 -26.53
CA LEU A 40 5.36 14.91 -25.69
C LEU A 40 5.56 15.34 -24.23
N ARG A 41 4.96 14.62 -23.30
CA ARG A 41 5.13 14.83 -21.85
C ARG A 41 5.69 13.63 -21.12
N GLY A 42 5.78 12.49 -21.80
CA GLY A 42 6.21 11.26 -21.18
C GLY A 42 5.59 10.03 -21.83
N TYR A 43 5.65 8.92 -21.11
CA TYR A 43 5.08 7.66 -21.52
C TYR A 43 4.35 7.00 -20.35
N ASN A 44 3.19 6.42 -20.61
CA ASN A 44 2.58 5.49 -19.68
C ASN A 44 3.12 4.08 -19.96
N LEU A 45 3.55 3.40 -18.91
CA LEU A 45 4.13 2.07 -18.97
C LEU A 45 3.10 1.01 -18.53
N TYR A 46 2.91 -0.04 -19.33
CA TYR A 46 1.98 -1.13 -19.05
C TYR A 46 2.59 -2.50 -19.31
N TRP A 47 2.05 -3.51 -18.63
CA TRP A 47 2.12 -4.90 -19.10
C TRP A 47 1.17 -5.09 -20.30
N GLY A 48 1.54 -5.92 -21.28
CA GLY A 48 0.67 -6.20 -22.42
C GLY A 48 1.15 -7.32 -23.32
N SER A 49 0.50 -7.47 -24.48
CA SER A 49 0.83 -8.46 -25.51
C SER A 49 1.86 -7.93 -26.50
N ARG A 50 2.49 -8.83 -27.27
CA ARG A 50 3.39 -8.42 -28.37
C ARG A 50 2.70 -7.63 -29.48
N ALA A 51 1.36 -7.73 -29.57
CA ALA A 51 0.55 -6.98 -30.52
C ALA A 51 0.25 -5.54 -30.07
N GLY A 52 0.67 -5.14 -28.86
CA GLY A 52 0.45 -3.79 -28.33
C GLY A 52 -0.86 -3.63 -27.56
N GLU A 53 -1.49 -4.73 -27.15
CA GLU A 53 -2.70 -4.69 -26.33
C GLU A 53 -2.34 -4.71 -24.85
N ARG A 54 -2.94 -3.80 -24.06
CA ARG A 54 -2.71 -3.75 -22.61
C ARG A 54 -3.22 -5.01 -21.95
N LEU A 55 -2.50 -5.50 -20.95
CA LEU A 55 -2.94 -6.64 -20.17
C LEU A 55 -4.23 -6.25 -19.43
N ALA A 56 -5.32 -6.96 -19.74
CA ALA A 56 -6.62 -6.70 -19.15
C ALA A 56 -6.57 -6.87 -17.63
N ASN A 57 -7.44 -6.15 -16.91
CA ASN A 57 -7.58 -6.19 -15.45
C ASN A 57 -6.39 -5.66 -14.63
N TYR A 58 -5.33 -5.15 -15.26
CA TYR A 58 -4.23 -4.48 -14.58
C TYR A 58 -4.27 -2.96 -14.78
N THR A 59 -3.76 -2.23 -13.80
CA THR A 59 -3.54 -0.78 -13.88
C THR A 59 -2.31 -0.45 -14.73
N LYS A 60 -1.98 0.84 -14.82
CA LYS A 60 -0.69 1.32 -15.32
C LYS A 60 0.42 0.88 -14.35
N ILE A 61 1.60 0.53 -14.85
CA ILE A 61 2.77 0.26 -14.00
C ILE A 61 3.26 1.57 -13.38
N THR A 62 3.49 2.58 -14.21
CA THR A 62 3.86 3.95 -13.78
C THR A 62 3.68 4.92 -14.94
N GLU A 63 3.67 6.21 -14.63
CA GLU A 63 3.95 7.29 -15.59
C GLU A 63 5.44 7.60 -15.63
N LEU A 64 5.97 7.79 -16.82
CA LEU A 64 7.36 8.17 -17.08
C LEU A 64 7.39 9.60 -17.63
N ASN A 65 7.59 10.57 -16.75
CA ASN A 65 7.62 11.98 -17.12
C ASN A 65 8.86 12.29 -17.99
N SER A 66 8.64 13.01 -19.10
CA SER A 66 9.70 13.50 -19.98
C SER A 66 9.81 15.02 -19.88
N PRO A 67 10.88 15.57 -19.29
CA PRO A 67 11.11 17.01 -19.29
C PRO A 67 11.68 17.53 -20.63
N GLY A 68 11.97 16.66 -21.60
CA GLY A 68 12.60 17.04 -22.86
C GLY A 68 13.25 15.86 -23.59
N PRO A 69 14.40 16.06 -24.27
CA PRO A 69 15.09 15.01 -25.02
C PRO A 69 15.97 14.09 -24.16
N GLU A 70 16.04 14.32 -22.84
CA GLU A 70 16.87 13.52 -21.93
C GLU A 70 16.34 12.10 -21.76
N GLU A 71 17.25 11.14 -21.50
CA GLU A 71 16.86 9.77 -21.23
C GLU A 71 16.03 9.66 -19.96
N ILE A 72 14.92 8.94 -20.03
CA ILE A 72 14.13 8.56 -18.86
C ILE A 72 14.62 7.20 -18.38
N ARG A 73 14.84 7.08 -17.07
CA ARG A 73 15.23 5.83 -16.42
C ARG A 73 14.18 5.41 -15.41
N TYR A 74 13.76 4.17 -15.50
CA TYR A 74 12.84 3.55 -14.54
C TYR A 74 13.44 2.24 -14.04
N ARG A 75 13.52 2.10 -12.72
CA ARG A 75 14.00 0.88 -12.08
C ARG A 75 12.80 0.11 -11.55
N PHE A 76 12.62 -1.10 -12.07
CA PHE A 76 11.60 -2.00 -11.54
C PHE A 76 12.01 -2.47 -10.13
N PRO A 77 11.08 -2.48 -9.17
CA PRO A 77 11.35 -2.98 -7.84
C PRO A 77 11.86 -4.43 -7.83
N ALA A 78 12.73 -4.76 -6.88
CA ALA A 78 13.12 -6.14 -6.64
C ALA A 78 11.88 -6.98 -6.28
N ALA A 79 11.87 -8.24 -6.73
CA ALA A 79 10.78 -9.21 -6.51
C ALA A 79 9.40 -8.81 -7.06
N LEU A 80 9.28 -7.72 -7.84
CA LEU A 80 8.08 -7.46 -8.64
C LEU A 80 7.93 -8.58 -9.67
N LEU A 81 6.74 -9.16 -9.75
CA LEU A 81 6.42 -10.24 -10.65
C LEU A 81 5.88 -9.70 -11.97
N VAL A 82 6.26 -10.36 -13.05
CA VAL A 82 5.62 -10.22 -14.35
C VAL A 82 4.27 -10.93 -14.27
N PRO A 83 3.14 -10.22 -14.41
CA PRO A 83 1.83 -10.84 -14.26
C PRO A 83 1.56 -11.89 -15.33
N GLU A 84 0.79 -12.92 -14.97
CA GLU A 84 0.34 -13.95 -15.90
C GLU A 84 -0.37 -13.31 -17.12
N GLY A 85 0.06 -13.72 -18.32
CA GLY A 85 -0.44 -13.18 -19.60
C GLY A 85 0.32 -11.98 -20.14
N ALA A 86 1.27 -11.40 -19.41
CA ALA A 86 2.14 -10.35 -19.95
C ALA A 86 3.19 -10.94 -20.90
N GLU A 87 3.28 -10.44 -22.13
CA GLU A 87 4.28 -10.87 -23.12
C GLU A 87 5.26 -9.75 -23.48
N ALA A 88 4.87 -8.50 -23.21
CA ALA A 88 5.63 -7.29 -23.51
C ALA A 88 5.44 -6.20 -22.45
N LEU A 89 6.42 -5.30 -22.39
CA LEU A 89 6.28 -3.96 -21.79
C LEU A 89 5.85 -2.99 -22.89
N LEU A 90 4.80 -2.21 -22.63
CA LEU A 90 4.23 -1.27 -23.57
C LEU A 90 4.43 0.17 -23.10
N LEU A 91 5.00 1.01 -23.97
CA LEU A 91 5.13 2.45 -23.76
C LEU A 91 4.13 3.19 -24.65
N PHE A 92 3.15 3.85 -24.04
CA PHE A 92 2.19 4.71 -24.74
C PHE A 92 2.57 6.18 -24.52
N PRO A 93 2.83 6.96 -25.59
CA PRO A 93 3.12 8.39 -25.48
C PRO A 93 2.00 9.16 -24.78
N VAL A 94 2.36 10.05 -23.85
CA VAL A 94 1.45 11.03 -23.24
C VAL A 94 1.67 12.38 -23.92
N LEU A 95 0.62 12.90 -24.53
CA LEU A 95 0.65 14.09 -25.36
C LEU A 95 -0.12 15.24 -24.71
N TYR A 96 0.46 16.43 -24.73
CA TYR A 96 -0.21 17.67 -24.35
C TYR A 96 -0.74 18.39 -25.60
N ASN A 97 -2.01 18.73 -25.56
CA ASN A 97 -2.66 19.60 -26.53
C ASN A 97 -2.79 21.01 -25.93
N ALA A 98 -1.96 21.95 -26.41
CA ALA A 98 -1.95 23.32 -25.94
C ALA A 98 -3.23 24.10 -26.24
N GLU A 99 -3.92 23.79 -27.35
CA GLU A 99 -5.17 24.48 -27.73
C GLU A 99 -6.33 24.13 -26.80
N ARG A 100 -6.33 22.89 -26.30
CA ARG A 100 -7.39 22.37 -25.41
C ARG A 100 -6.96 22.31 -23.95
N THR A 101 -5.71 22.64 -23.65
CA THR A 101 -5.09 22.49 -22.33
C THR A 101 -5.37 21.12 -21.72
N GLN A 102 -5.18 20.07 -22.52
CA GLN A 102 -5.56 18.69 -22.19
C GLN A 102 -4.42 17.73 -22.46
N PHE A 103 -4.32 16.70 -21.61
CA PHE A 103 -3.44 15.56 -21.82
C PHE A 103 -4.24 14.42 -22.45
N SER A 104 -3.60 13.68 -23.35
CA SER A 104 -4.16 12.48 -23.96
C SER A 104 -3.06 11.45 -24.17
N GLU A 105 -3.38 10.20 -23.94
CA GLU A 105 -2.51 9.08 -24.30
C GLU A 105 -2.71 8.73 -25.78
N ALA A 106 -1.62 8.49 -26.50
CA ALA A 106 -1.65 8.09 -27.90
C ALA A 106 -2.24 6.68 -28.08
N ALA A 107 -2.76 6.39 -29.27
CA ALA A 107 -3.31 5.07 -29.61
C ALA A 107 -2.23 4.04 -29.94
N CYS A 108 -1.08 4.47 -30.45
CA CYS A 108 0.07 3.60 -30.73
C CYS A 108 0.96 3.41 -29.50
N CYS A 109 1.67 2.28 -29.45
CA CYS A 109 2.68 2.01 -28.42
C CYS A 109 3.97 1.46 -29.00
N TYR A 110 5.03 1.53 -28.19
CA TYR A 110 6.28 0.81 -28.41
C TYR A 110 6.31 -0.41 -27.50
N ALA A 111 6.42 -1.60 -28.09
CA ALA A 111 6.44 -2.86 -27.37
C ALA A 111 7.87 -3.38 -27.22
N MET A 112 8.22 -3.84 -26.01
CA MET A 112 9.52 -4.40 -25.67
C MET A 112 9.33 -5.79 -25.08
N GLU A 113 10.25 -6.71 -25.36
CA GLU A 113 10.27 -8.01 -24.69
C GLU A 113 10.63 -7.85 -23.21
N ILE A 114 10.01 -8.69 -22.35
CA ILE A 114 10.23 -8.67 -20.89
C ILE A 114 11.51 -9.45 -20.52
N GLY A 115 11.97 -10.37 -21.37
CA GLY A 115 13.17 -11.17 -21.11
C GLY A 115 13.00 -12.32 -20.11
N THR A 116 11.81 -12.49 -19.53
CA THR A 116 11.43 -13.64 -18.70
C THR A 116 9.99 -14.06 -19.02
N GLU A 117 9.69 -15.34 -18.79
CA GLU A 117 8.31 -15.83 -18.74
C GLU A 117 7.55 -15.19 -17.57
N PRO A 118 6.23 -14.97 -17.69
CA PRO A 118 5.38 -14.55 -16.58
C PRO A 118 5.41 -15.49 -15.38
N PHE A 119 5.21 -14.92 -14.19
CA PHE A 119 5.05 -15.71 -13.00
C PHE A 119 3.71 -16.47 -13.04
N SER A 120 3.76 -17.77 -12.78
CA SER A 120 2.57 -18.62 -12.65
C SER A 120 2.64 -19.43 -11.37
N VAL A 121 1.52 -19.48 -10.66
CA VAL A 121 1.40 -20.24 -9.41
C VAL A 121 0.92 -21.65 -9.72
N LYS A 122 1.77 -22.64 -9.44
CA LYS A 122 1.42 -24.08 -9.57
C LYS A 122 1.03 -24.73 -8.24
N GLU A 123 1.40 -24.10 -7.13
CA GLU A 123 1.13 -24.61 -5.78
C GLU A 123 -0.31 -24.31 -5.35
N LYS A 124 -0.88 -25.17 -4.51
CA LYS A 124 -2.18 -24.93 -3.91
C LYS A 124 -2.07 -23.83 -2.85
N LYS A 125 -2.91 -22.80 -2.94
CA LYS A 125 -3.06 -21.77 -1.92
C LYS A 125 -3.48 -22.40 -0.59
N LEU A 126 -2.76 -22.09 0.49
CA LEU A 126 -3.07 -22.57 1.85
C LEU A 126 -4.19 -21.75 2.47
N PHE A 127 -4.04 -20.42 2.45
CA PHE A 127 -5.06 -19.47 2.87
C PHE A 127 -4.78 -18.09 2.25
N SER A 128 -5.71 -17.17 2.41
CA SER A 128 -5.52 -15.75 2.06
C SER A 128 -6.15 -14.85 3.11
N PHE A 129 -5.65 -13.63 3.18
CA PHE A 129 -6.25 -12.53 3.93
C PHE A 129 -6.07 -11.23 3.13
N ALA A 130 -6.86 -10.21 3.43
CA ALA A 130 -6.65 -8.88 2.86
C ALA A 130 -5.95 -7.98 3.88
N VAL A 131 -5.22 -6.98 3.39
CA VAL A 131 -4.68 -5.88 4.20
C VAL A 131 -5.15 -4.57 3.58
N ILE A 132 -5.80 -3.75 4.40
CA ILE A 132 -6.28 -2.42 4.01
C ILE A 132 -5.86 -1.41 5.08
N SER A 133 -5.83 -0.13 4.74
CA SER A 133 -5.44 0.91 5.68
C SER A 133 -6.18 2.21 5.40
N ASP A 134 -6.14 3.12 6.37
CA ASP A 134 -6.46 4.54 6.17
C ASP A 134 -7.86 4.68 5.54
N LEU A 135 -8.86 4.18 6.27
CA LEU A 135 -10.26 4.19 5.82
C LEU A 135 -10.85 5.59 5.91
N HIS A 136 -10.36 6.40 6.87
CA HIS A 136 -10.78 7.79 7.14
C HIS A 136 -12.30 7.97 7.06
N VAL A 137 -13.04 7.10 7.75
CA VAL A 137 -14.49 7.21 7.79
C VAL A 137 -14.86 8.56 8.38
N THR A 138 -15.73 9.28 7.68
CA THR A 138 -16.26 10.58 8.11
C THR A 138 -17.72 10.43 8.51
N ALA A 139 -18.26 11.42 9.23
CA ALA A 139 -19.66 11.43 9.64
C ALA A 139 -20.65 11.63 8.47
N ASP A 140 -20.20 12.15 7.31
CA ASP A 140 -21.03 12.31 6.11
C ASP A 140 -21.08 10.99 5.32
N PRO A 141 -22.24 10.30 5.26
CA PRO A 141 -22.36 9.02 4.55
C PRO A 141 -22.00 9.08 3.06
N GLU A 142 -22.09 10.27 2.46
CA GLU A 142 -21.80 10.55 1.06
C GLU A 142 -20.39 11.11 0.83
N HIS A 143 -19.55 11.15 1.87
CA HIS A 143 -18.15 11.52 1.69
C HIS A 143 -17.43 10.51 0.79
N ILE A 144 -16.45 10.99 0.00
CA ILE A 144 -15.73 10.14 -0.95
C ILE A 144 -15.02 8.96 -0.25
N HIS A 145 -14.47 9.17 0.95
CA HIS A 145 -13.84 8.10 1.75
C HIS A 145 -14.83 6.96 2.05
N ASN A 146 -16.05 7.31 2.49
CA ASN A 146 -17.10 6.35 2.80
C ASN A 146 -17.55 5.59 1.54
N ARG A 147 -17.61 6.26 0.38
CA ARG A 147 -17.88 5.60 -0.92
C ARG A 147 -16.76 4.65 -1.33
N HIS A 148 -15.49 5.04 -1.15
CA HIS A 148 -14.35 4.18 -1.41
C HIS A 148 -14.39 2.94 -0.50
N LEU A 149 -14.69 3.09 0.79
CA LEU A 149 -14.82 1.97 1.72
C LEU A 149 -15.96 1.01 1.31
N LYS A 150 -17.15 1.54 0.96
CA LYS A 150 -18.27 0.72 0.44
C LYS A 150 -17.84 -0.09 -0.79
N ASN A 151 -17.11 0.53 -1.72
CA ASN A 151 -16.61 -0.14 -2.91
C ASN A 151 -15.54 -1.19 -2.57
N CYS A 152 -14.58 -0.86 -1.70
CA CYS A 152 -13.58 -1.80 -1.19
C CYS A 152 -14.23 -3.05 -0.60
N PHE A 153 -15.19 -2.91 0.33
CA PHE A 153 -15.93 -4.04 0.90
C PHE A 153 -16.67 -4.85 -0.19
N SER A 154 -17.32 -4.17 -1.13
CA SER A 154 -18.00 -4.84 -2.24
C SER A 154 -17.03 -5.66 -3.10
N ARG A 155 -15.81 -5.17 -3.35
CA ARG A 155 -14.78 -5.90 -4.09
C ARG A 155 -14.23 -7.07 -3.28
N LEU A 156 -13.94 -6.88 -1.99
CA LEU A 156 -13.40 -7.94 -1.13
C LEU A 156 -14.37 -9.13 -0.99
N LEU A 157 -15.67 -8.88 -0.93
CA LEU A 157 -16.72 -9.92 -0.97
C LEU A 157 -16.59 -10.86 -2.19
N HIS A 158 -16.07 -10.37 -3.32
CA HIS A 158 -15.89 -11.16 -4.54
C HIS A 158 -14.47 -11.69 -4.72
N LEU A 159 -13.46 -10.90 -4.36
CA LEU A 159 -12.05 -11.25 -4.56
C LEU A 159 -11.56 -12.30 -3.57
N VAL A 160 -12.03 -12.22 -2.33
CA VAL A 160 -11.54 -13.05 -1.22
C VAL A 160 -12.67 -13.55 -0.32
N PRO A 161 -13.72 -14.20 -0.86
CA PRO A 161 -14.86 -14.68 -0.06
C PRO A 161 -14.45 -15.67 1.03
N ASP A 162 -13.38 -16.43 0.80
CA ASP A 162 -12.84 -17.42 1.74
C ASP A 162 -11.59 -16.91 2.50
N ALA A 163 -11.33 -15.60 2.52
CA ALA A 163 -10.23 -15.07 3.32
C ALA A 163 -10.46 -15.35 4.81
N ILE A 164 -9.38 -15.68 5.51
CA ILE A 164 -9.41 -15.93 6.95
C ILE A 164 -9.55 -14.64 7.76
N GLY A 165 -9.42 -13.49 7.12
CA GLY A 165 -9.71 -12.18 7.68
C GLY A 165 -9.26 -11.03 6.77
N ILE A 166 -9.55 -9.81 7.23
CA ILE A 166 -9.10 -8.54 6.67
C ILE A 166 -8.39 -7.79 7.79
N MET A 167 -7.14 -7.43 7.57
CA MET A 167 -6.31 -6.77 8.57
C MET A 167 -6.25 -5.29 8.23
N CYS A 168 -6.79 -4.45 9.10
CA CYS A 168 -6.75 -3.01 8.96
C CYS A 168 -5.55 -2.45 9.74
N THR A 169 -4.65 -1.74 9.07
CA THR A 169 -3.44 -1.17 9.70
C THR A 169 -3.69 0.17 10.41
N GLY A 170 -4.93 0.64 10.55
CA GLY A 170 -5.28 1.83 11.33
C GLY A 170 -5.97 2.93 10.52
N ASP A 171 -6.25 4.05 11.20
CA ASP A 171 -7.01 5.20 10.69
C ASP A 171 -8.36 4.77 10.12
N VAL A 172 -9.12 4.06 10.97
CA VAL A 172 -10.48 3.64 10.67
C VAL A 172 -11.39 4.86 10.54
N THR A 173 -11.22 5.82 11.44
CA THR A 173 -11.96 7.09 11.48
C THR A 173 -11.09 8.25 11.06
N ASN A 174 -11.70 9.32 10.54
CA ASN A 174 -10.94 10.47 10.08
C ASN A 174 -10.48 11.39 11.23
N HIS A 175 -11.13 11.36 12.38
CA HIS A 175 -10.76 12.15 13.56
C HIS A 175 -10.99 11.42 14.90
N GLY A 176 -11.56 10.21 14.89
CA GLY A 176 -11.91 9.50 16.11
C GLY A 176 -13.16 10.03 16.79
N TYR A 177 -14.00 10.79 16.07
CA TYR A 177 -15.26 11.33 16.60
C TYR A 177 -16.32 10.22 16.73
N PRO A 178 -17.23 10.32 17.73
CA PRO A 178 -18.30 9.33 17.91
C PRO A 178 -19.13 9.10 16.64
N GLU A 179 -19.47 10.16 15.90
CA GLU A 179 -20.30 10.08 14.70
C GLU A 179 -19.60 9.33 13.55
N GLU A 180 -18.27 9.42 13.47
CA GLU A 180 -17.45 8.68 12.50
C GLU A 180 -17.41 7.18 12.85
N TRP A 181 -17.31 6.86 14.14
CA TRP A 181 -17.39 5.49 14.63
C TRP A 181 -18.77 4.86 14.40
N GLU A 182 -19.85 5.61 14.64
CA GLU A 182 -21.21 5.16 14.31
C GLU A 182 -21.37 4.92 12.81
N GLN A 183 -20.85 5.83 11.97
CA GLN A 183 -20.89 5.65 10.53
C GLN A 183 -20.08 4.43 10.09
N PHE A 184 -18.90 4.18 10.68
CA PHE A 184 -18.12 2.97 10.42
C PHE A 184 -18.90 1.72 10.82
N SER A 185 -19.56 1.72 11.99
CA SER A 185 -20.38 0.62 12.47
C SER A 185 -21.50 0.25 11.50
N VAL A 186 -22.17 1.25 10.90
CA VAL A 186 -23.18 1.04 9.86
C VAL A 186 -22.57 0.36 8.63
N LEU A 187 -21.51 0.95 8.06
CA LEU A 187 -20.87 0.42 6.85
C LEU A 187 -20.34 -1.01 7.04
N TRP A 188 -19.73 -1.26 8.19
CA TRP A 188 -19.15 -2.56 8.50
C TRP A 188 -20.22 -3.61 8.80
N THR A 189 -21.29 -3.25 9.52
CA THR A 189 -22.42 -4.16 9.79
C THR A 189 -23.09 -4.59 8.49
N GLU A 190 -23.41 -3.66 7.59
CA GLU A 190 -23.98 -3.96 6.27
C GLU A 190 -23.08 -4.90 5.46
N ALA A 191 -21.76 -4.69 5.49
CA ALA A 191 -20.82 -5.55 4.78
C ALA A 191 -20.73 -6.96 5.41
N ARG A 192 -20.74 -7.06 6.75
CA ARG A 192 -20.75 -8.33 7.47
C ARG A 192 -22.02 -9.14 7.20
N GLU A 193 -23.18 -8.49 7.13
CA GLU A 193 -24.45 -9.14 6.76
C GLU A 193 -24.43 -9.72 5.34
N ARG A 194 -23.61 -9.13 4.45
CA ARG A 194 -23.35 -9.64 3.11
C ARG A 194 -22.26 -10.72 3.04
N GLY A 195 -21.65 -11.08 4.16
CA GLY A 195 -20.63 -12.13 4.26
C GLY A 195 -19.18 -11.63 4.16
N LEU A 196 -18.91 -10.36 4.47
CA LEU A 196 -17.53 -9.86 4.50
C LEU A 196 -16.71 -10.67 5.54
N PRO A 197 -15.49 -11.12 5.19
CA PRO A 197 -14.62 -11.80 6.15
C PRO A 197 -14.39 -11.00 7.44
N PRO A 198 -14.07 -11.67 8.57
CA PRO A 198 -13.78 -11.00 9.83
C PRO A 198 -12.68 -9.94 9.68
N MET A 199 -12.83 -8.80 10.36
CA MET A 199 -11.81 -7.75 10.36
C MET A 199 -11.06 -7.70 11.69
N HIS A 200 -9.77 -7.40 11.63
CA HIS A 200 -8.90 -7.17 12.78
C HIS A 200 -8.15 -5.85 12.60
N PHE A 201 -7.92 -5.11 13.68
CA PHE A 201 -7.51 -3.70 13.58
C PHE A 201 -6.27 -3.41 14.42
N ALA A 202 -5.30 -2.73 13.80
CA ALA A 202 -4.40 -1.84 14.50
C ALA A 202 -5.09 -0.47 14.64
N VAL A 203 -4.64 0.33 15.61
CA VAL A 203 -5.12 1.70 15.79
C VAL A 203 -4.20 2.66 15.04
N GLY A 204 -4.77 3.66 14.37
CA GLY A 204 -4.00 4.75 13.77
C GLY A 204 -4.03 6.04 14.59
N ASN A 205 -3.30 7.06 14.15
CA ASN A 205 -3.29 8.34 14.87
C ASN A 205 -4.63 9.07 14.78
N HIS A 206 -5.31 9.03 13.63
CA HIS A 206 -6.62 9.68 13.44
C HIS A 206 -7.71 9.08 14.31
N ASP A 207 -7.66 7.79 14.63
CA ASP A 207 -8.58 7.14 15.58
C ASP A 207 -8.51 7.75 17.00
N MET A 208 -7.41 8.44 17.31
CA MET A 208 -7.17 9.10 18.59
C MET A 208 -7.12 10.63 18.49
N HIS A 209 -7.25 11.24 17.30
CA HIS A 209 -7.13 12.69 17.11
C HIS A 209 -8.14 13.50 17.94
N PHE A 210 -9.35 12.98 18.18
CA PHE A 210 -10.33 13.63 19.04
C PHE A 210 -9.82 13.88 20.46
N TYR A 211 -8.95 13.00 20.97
CA TYR A 211 -8.25 13.22 22.24
C TYR A 211 -7.18 14.30 22.13
N LYS A 212 -6.56 14.46 20.97
CA LYS A 212 -5.42 15.38 20.79
C LYS A 212 -5.89 16.83 20.54
N TYR A 213 -7.03 17.04 19.89
CA TYR A 213 -7.62 18.37 19.61
C TYR A 213 -8.72 18.78 20.59
N HIS A 214 -8.51 18.53 21.89
CA HIS A 214 -9.47 18.86 22.93
C HIS A 214 -9.90 20.34 22.92
N GLY A 215 -11.22 20.57 22.93
CA GLY A 215 -11.81 21.88 23.20
C GLY A 215 -12.37 22.63 21.99
N GLU A 216 -12.14 22.17 20.76
CA GLU A 216 -12.62 22.85 19.55
C GLU A 216 -14.14 22.70 19.31
N LEU A 217 -14.76 21.65 19.87
CA LEU A 217 -16.18 21.32 19.66
C LEU A 217 -17.00 21.22 20.96
N GLY A 218 -16.47 21.68 22.10
CA GLY A 218 -17.15 21.61 23.40
C GLY A 218 -17.19 20.21 24.04
N TYR A 219 -16.58 19.21 23.41
CA TYR A 219 -16.41 17.86 23.97
C TYR A 219 -15.09 17.71 24.73
N ARG A 220 -15.09 16.88 25.78
CA ARG A 220 -13.90 16.42 26.49
C ARG A 220 -13.83 14.89 26.37
N THR A 221 -12.72 14.37 25.87
CA THR A 221 -12.43 12.92 25.86
C THR A 221 -11.12 12.65 26.62
N SER A 222 -10.63 11.42 26.62
CA SER A 222 -9.33 11.04 27.20
C SER A 222 -8.70 9.92 26.37
N PHE A 223 -7.40 9.67 26.54
CA PHE A 223 -6.71 8.54 25.90
C PHE A 223 -7.44 7.21 26.20
N GLU A 224 -7.82 7.01 27.46
CA GLU A 224 -8.56 5.82 27.91
C GLU A 224 -9.96 5.74 27.30
N ALA A 225 -10.65 6.86 27.11
CA ALA A 225 -11.96 6.89 26.47
C ALA A 225 -11.87 6.58 24.96
N GLN A 226 -10.86 7.12 24.25
CA GLN A 226 -10.60 6.76 22.84
C GLN A 226 -10.21 5.28 22.70
N LYS A 227 -9.40 4.75 23.62
CA LYS A 227 -9.08 3.32 23.66
C LYS A 227 -10.33 2.48 23.82
N ALA A 228 -11.19 2.82 24.78
CA ALA A 228 -12.45 2.13 25.00
C ALA A 228 -13.41 2.24 23.80
N ALA A 229 -13.42 3.38 23.10
CA ALA A 229 -14.19 3.55 21.87
C ALA A 229 -13.66 2.67 20.74
N PHE A 230 -12.36 2.74 20.45
CA PHE A 230 -11.69 1.91 19.45
C PHE A 230 -11.97 0.42 19.68
N LEU A 231 -11.69 -0.09 20.89
CA LEU A 231 -11.88 -1.50 21.21
C LEU A 231 -13.34 -1.94 21.05
N ARG A 232 -14.29 -1.08 21.46
CA ARG A 232 -15.72 -1.33 21.33
C ARG A 232 -16.17 -1.38 19.86
N TYR A 233 -15.88 -0.35 19.06
CA TYR A 233 -16.38 -0.27 17.68
C TYR A 233 -15.67 -1.24 16.73
N THR A 234 -14.44 -1.63 17.02
CA THR A 234 -13.69 -2.64 16.24
C THR A 234 -13.95 -4.07 16.71
N HIS A 235 -14.74 -4.26 17.78
CA HIS A 235 -14.93 -5.56 18.45
C HIS A 235 -13.62 -6.26 18.82
N THR A 236 -12.60 -5.49 19.19
CA THR A 236 -11.29 -6.03 19.58
C THR A 236 -11.34 -6.49 21.03
N ASP A 237 -11.20 -7.80 21.24
CA ASP A 237 -11.15 -8.42 22.57
C ASP A 237 -9.76 -8.24 23.21
N SER A 238 -9.52 -7.05 23.76
CA SER A 238 -8.27 -6.64 24.40
C SER A 238 -8.51 -5.51 25.40
N GLU A 239 -7.59 -5.34 26.36
CA GLU A 239 -7.55 -4.18 27.26
C GLU A 239 -6.57 -3.08 26.77
N THR A 240 -5.77 -3.41 25.75
CA THR A 240 -4.71 -2.57 25.17
C THR A 240 -4.88 -2.41 23.67
N PHE A 241 -4.33 -1.32 23.12
CA PHE A 241 -4.30 -1.10 21.68
C PHE A 241 -3.49 -2.15 20.91
N TYR A 242 -2.49 -2.75 21.56
CA TYR A 242 -1.76 -3.88 21.00
C TYR A 242 -2.35 -5.20 21.48
N HIS A 243 -2.42 -6.16 20.57
CA HIS A 243 -3.01 -7.47 20.78
C HIS A 243 -2.53 -8.44 19.71
N PHE A 244 -2.93 -9.71 19.81
CA PHE A 244 -2.67 -10.68 18.75
C PHE A 244 -3.82 -11.66 18.63
N SER A 245 -3.93 -12.26 17.45
CA SER A 245 -4.83 -13.39 17.17
C SER A 245 -4.04 -14.52 16.54
N VAL A 246 -4.32 -15.75 16.95
CA VAL A 246 -3.76 -16.95 16.29
C VAL A 246 -4.84 -17.56 15.42
N ILE A 247 -4.68 -17.44 14.10
CA ILE A 247 -5.68 -17.87 13.11
C ILE A 247 -5.04 -18.93 12.21
N GLY A 248 -5.62 -20.13 12.19
CA GLY A 248 -5.07 -21.25 11.42
C GLY A 248 -3.64 -21.64 11.82
N GLY A 249 -3.25 -21.38 13.07
CA GLY A 249 -1.90 -21.63 13.59
C GLY A 249 -0.86 -20.54 13.27
N ASN A 250 -1.25 -19.43 12.63
CA ASN A 250 -0.38 -18.30 12.32
C ASN A 250 -0.69 -17.10 13.22
N TYR A 251 0.32 -16.27 13.48
CA TYR A 251 0.24 -15.12 14.38
C TYR A 251 -0.06 -13.84 13.59
N PHE A 252 -1.14 -13.16 13.97
CA PHE A 252 -1.51 -11.84 13.49
C PHE A 252 -1.41 -10.88 14.67
N ILE A 253 -0.37 -10.05 14.67
CA ILE A 253 0.01 -9.22 15.82
C ILE A 253 -0.23 -7.75 15.44
N PHE A 254 -0.94 -7.02 16.29
CA PHE A 254 -1.31 -5.63 16.07
C PHE A 254 -0.63 -4.78 17.13
N LEU A 255 0.05 -3.73 16.71
CA LEU A 255 0.67 -2.75 17.58
C LEU A 255 -0.16 -1.46 17.62
N GLY A 256 0.07 -0.69 18.66
CA GLY A 256 -0.55 0.60 18.92
C GLY A 256 0.10 1.25 20.14
N PRO A 257 -0.24 2.50 20.48
CA PRO A 257 0.39 3.21 21.57
C PRO A 257 0.11 2.55 22.91
N ASP A 258 1.12 2.47 23.77
CA ASP A 258 0.95 2.04 25.16
C ASP A 258 0.88 3.18 26.17
N ARG A 259 1.08 4.42 25.70
CA ARG A 259 0.85 5.68 26.41
C ARG A 259 0.39 6.76 25.42
N SER A 260 -0.15 7.86 25.94
CA SER A 260 -0.30 9.08 25.14
C SER A 260 1.08 9.62 24.74
N VAL A 261 1.14 10.27 23.57
CA VAL A 261 2.28 11.12 23.20
C VAL A 261 2.38 12.31 24.16
N ASN A 262 3.60 12.76 24.43
CA ASN A 262 3.87 13.96 25.21
C ASN A 262 3.61 15.22 24.36
N SER A 263 3.41 16.37 24.99
CA SER A 263 3.15 17.64 24.27
C SER A 263 4.29 18.11 23.37
N GLU A 264 5.49 17.57 23.55
CA GLU A 264 6.68 17.85 22.73
C GLU A 264 6.88 16.83 21.60
N GLU A 265 6.11 15.74 21.61
CA GLU A 265 6.16 14.69 20.58
C GLU A 265 5.13 14.99 19.48
N ASN A 266 5.43 14.58 18.24
CA ASN A 266 4.52 14.73 17.11
C ASN A 266 3.24 13.88 17.35
N ASP A 267 2.07 14.48 17.13
CA ASP A 267 0.78 13.83 17.36
C ASP A 267 0.48 12.71 16.36
N CYS A 268 1.16 12.65 15.23
CA CYS A 268 1.08 11.55 14.27
C CYS A 268 1.93 10.34 14.68
N TYR A 269 2.78 10.47 15.72
CA TYR A 269 3.72 9.41 16.11
C TYR A 269 3.12 8.47 17.16
N VAL A 270 3.67 7.26 17.23
CA VAL A 270 3.27 6.18 18.14
C VAL A 270 4.43 5.82 19.09
N PRO A 271 4.22 5.93 20.42
CA PRO A 271 5.14 5.38 21.41
C PRO A 271 4.96 3.87 21.52
N ILE A 272 6.06 3.13 21.48
CA ILE A 272 6.11 1.68 21.61
C ILE A 272 7.09 1.34 22.71
N SER A 273 6.68 1.28 23.98
CA SER A 273 7.64 1.19 25.10
C SER A 273 8.47 -0.10 25.12
N ALA A 274 9.51 -0.10 25.96
CA ALA A 274 10.32 -1.29 26.22
C ALA A 274 9.48 -2.50 26.68
N ARG A 275 8.39 -2.27 27.43
CA ARG A 275 7.49 -3.36 27.88
C ARG A 275 6.77 -3.98 26.69
N GLN A 276 6.24 -3.16 25.79
CA GLN A 276 5.55 -3.64 24.60
C GLN A 276 6.50 -4.34 23.64
N ARG A 277 7.72 -3.82 23.45
CA ARG A 277 8.77 -4.48 22.64
C ARG A 277 9.20 -5.84 23.22
N ALA A 278 9.26 -5.96 24.55
CA ALA A 278 9.53 -7.23 25.21
C ALA A 278 8.38 -8.24 25.02
N TRP A 279 7.13 -7.78 25.12
CA TRP A 279 5.94 -8.58 24.82
C TRP A 279 5.94 -9.07 23.36
N LEU A 280 6.19 -8.17 22.41
CA LEU A 280 6.29 -8.50 20.98
C LEU A 280 7.37 -9.56 20.74
N THR A 281 8.55 -9.39 21.34
CA THR A 281 9.65 -10.35 21.25
C THR A 281 9.19 -11.74 21.72
N ALA A 282 8.48 -11.82 22.85
CA ALA A 282 8.01 -13.09 23.40
C ALA A 282 7.01 -13.81 22.48
N GLU A 283 6.07 -13.08 21.86
CA GLU A 283 5.11 -13.66 20.91
C GLU A 283 5.79 -14.10 19.60
N LEU A 284 6.75 -13.33 19.10
CA LEU A 284 7.54 -13.71 17.91
C LEU A 284 8.41 -14.94 18.17
N GLU A 285 9.04 -15.04 19.33
CA GLU A 285 9.79 -16.24 19.73
C GLU A 285 8.88 -17.47 19.87
N LYS A 286 7.64 -17.28 20.33
CA LYS A 286 6.64 -18.35 20.40
C LYS A 286 6.20 -18.81 19.01
N ALA A 287 5.91 -17.89 18.09
CA ALA A 287 5.62 -18.20 16.70
C ALA A 287 6.78 -18.96 16.04
N ALA A 288 8.01 -18.50 16.24
CA ALA A 288 9.22 -19.15 15.70
C ALA A 288 9.40 -20.58 16.24
N ARG A 289 9.22 -20.81 17.55
CA ARG A 289 9.25 -22.18 18.13
C ARG A 289 8.18 -23.10 17.54
N GLN A 290 7.03 -22.54 17.16
CA GLN A 290 5.94 -23.28 16.54
C GLN A 290 6.07 -23.41 15.02
N LYS A 291 7.10 -22.80 14.41
CA LYS A 291 7.26 -22.66 12.95
C LYS A 291 6.02 -22.05 12.29
N ALA A 292 5.37 -21.15 13.00
CA ALA A 292 4.21 -20.40 12.53
C ALA A 292 4.66 -19.15 11.76
N LEU A 293 3.88 -18.75 10.75
CA LEU A 293 4.06 -17.44 10.14
C LEU A 293 3.63 -16.36 11.13
N ALA A 294 4.35 -15.23 11.11
CA ALA A 294 4.05 -14.07 11.92
C ALA A 294 3.88 -12.85 11.02
N PHE A 295 2.71 -12.22 11.12
CA PHE A 295 2.36 -10.99 10.45
C PHE A 295 2.18 -9.91 11.52
N LEU A 296 2.85 -8.78 11.34
CA LEU A 296 2.79 -7.64 12.24
C LEU A 296 2.09 -6.48 11.52
N PHE A 297 1.19 -5.82 12.23
CA PHE A 297 0.42 -4.69 11.73
C PHE A 297 0.65 -3.51 12.66
N LEU A 298 1.17 -2.43 12.11
CA LEU A 298 1.42 -1.18 12.81
C LEU A 298 1.03 -0.04 11.89
N HIS A 299 0.38 0.99 12.40
CA HIS A 299 -0.07 2.08 11.54
C HIS A 299 1.12 2.86 10.94
N GLN A 300 1.98 3.41 11.80
CA GLN A 300 3.14 4.19 11.38
C GLN A 300 4.29 3.30 10.89
N PRO A 301 4.86 3.56 9.70
CA PRO A 301 6.05 2.86 9.25
C PRO A 301 7.29 3.27 10.05
N LEU A 302 8.26 2.35 10.08
CA LEU A 302 9.62 2.63 10.53
C LEU A 302 10.36 3.45 9.46
N ARG A 303 11.34 4.24 9.89
CA ARG A 303 12.20 5.03 9.00
C ARG A 303 12.89 4.18 7.96
N ASP A 304 12.92 4.71 6.74
CA ASP A 304 13.60 4.14 5.56
C ASP A 304 13.17 2.68 5.27
N THR A 305 11.86 2.38 5.41
CA THR A 305 11.31 1.05 5.08
C THR A 305 10.50 1.03 3.78
N VAL A 306 9.50 1.90 3.67
CA VAL A 306 8.51 1.86 2.58
C VAL A 306 8.17 3.27 2.09
N SER A 307 7.49 3.36 0.95
CA SER A 307 6.98 4.61 0.36
C SER A 307 6.33 5.53 1.42
N GLY A 308 6.71 6.80 1.41
CA GLY A 308 6.35 7.83 2.39
C GLY A 308 7.28 7.89 3.61
N SER A 309 8.09 6.86 3.89
CA SER A 309 9.01 6.81 5.05
C SER A 309 10.51 6.87 4.69
N LEU A 310 10.83 7.01 3.40
CA LEU A 310 12.19 7.03 2.83
C LEU A 310 12.90 8.38 3.04
N CYS A 311 13.01 8.84 4.29
CA CYS A 311 13.60 10.13 4.64
C CYS A 311 15.01 10.34 4.07
N SER A 312 15.78 9.25 3.92
CA SER A 312 17.12 9.27 3.33
C SER A 312 17.14 9.55 1.83
N VAL A 313 16.02 9.32 1.13
CA VAL A 313 15.85 9.59 -0.30
C VAL A 313 15.36 11.02 -0.52
N ASP A 314 14.27 11.41 0.14
CA ASP A 314 13.72 12.76 0.07
C ASP A 314 13.08 13.15 1.42
N PRO A 315 13.77 13.89 2.29
CA PRO A 315 13.24 14.23 3.61
C PRO A 315 12.07 15.23 3.58
N LEU A 316 11.81 15.89 2.44
CA LEU A 316 10.68 16.81 2.31
C LEU A 316 9.39 16.08 1.94
N VAL A 317 9.48 14.97 1.20
CA VAL A 317 8.31 14.22 0.71
C VAL A 317 8.11 12.89 1.44
N GLN A 318 9.20 12.24 1.87
CA GLN A 318 9.22 10.88 2.40
C GLN A 318 9.45 10.85 3.92
N SER A 319 8.93 11.83 4.65
CA SER A 319 9.12 12.00 6.09
C SER A 319 7.97 11.47 6.96
N TRP A 320 7.02 10.72 6.40
CA TRP A 320 5.83 10.16 7.05
C TRP A 320 6.12 8.82 7.75
N HIS A 321 7.25 8.76 8.45
CA HIS A 321 7.48 7.75 9.50
C HIS A 321 6.85 8.23 10.80
N GLY A 322 6.68 7.34 11.77
CA GLY A 322 6.05 7.79 13.01
C GLY A 322 6.22 6.89 14.22
N VAL A 323 7.25 6.07 14.29
CA VAL A 323 7.56 5.33 15.54
C VAL A 323 8.56 6.13 16.37
N ILE A 324 8.25 6.37 17.65
CA ILE A 324 9.15 7.13 18.55
C ILE A 324 10.42 6.32 18.82
N GLU A 325 10.29 5.09 19.28
CA GLU A 325 11.40 4.15 19.52
C GLU A 325 11.71 3.33 18.25
N ASP A 326 11.91 4.03 17.12
CA ASP A 326 12.09 3.45 15.78
C ASP A 326 13.24 2.44 15.71
N ALA A 327 14.43 2.85 16.17
CA ALA A 327 15.64 2.02 16.12
C ALA A 327 15.49 0.77 17.00
N GLU A 328 14.88 0.92 18.18
CA GLU A 328 14.64 -0.19 19.10
C GLU A 328 13.59 -1.17 18.57
N LEU A 329 12.52 -0.68 17.94
CA LEU A 329 11.52 -1.54 17.32
C LEU A 329 12.08 -2.24 16.08
N ARG A 330 12.87 -1.54 15.25
CA ARG A 330 13.61 -2.15 14.14
C ARG A 330 14.51 -3.27 14.63
N ALA A 331 15.28 -3.03 15.70
CA ALA A 331 16.16 -4.04 16.29
C ALA A 331 15.41 -5.29 16.81
N VAL A 332 14.15 -5.16 17.22
CA VAL A 332 13.29 -6.32 17.56
C VAL A 332 12.81 -7.02 16.29
N THR A 333 12.23 -6.29 15.34
CA THR A 333 11.62 -6.87 14.13
C THR A 333 12.65 -7.59 13.26
N ASP A 334 13.82 -6.98 13.03
CA ASP A 334 14.88 -7.54 12.17
C ASP A 334 15.58 -8.78 12.75
N ARG A 335 15.32 -9.14 14.01
CA ARG A 335 15.74 -10.44 14.57
C ARG A 335 14.96 -11.63 14.00
N PHE A 336 13.83 -11.38 13.33
CA PHE A 336 12.92 -12.43 12.84
C PHE A 336 12.77 -12.34 11.32
N PRO A 337 13.62 -13.04 10.54
CA PRO A 337 13.59 -12.92 9.08
C PRO A 337 12.31 -13.42 8.36
N GLY A 338 11.49 -14.19 9.06
CA GLY A 338 10.17 -14.63 8.57
C GLY A 338 9.03 -13.68 8.93
N LEU A 339 9.32 -12.58 9.63
CA LEU A 339 8.32 -11.58 10.00
C LEU A 339 7.96 -10.71 8.80
N VAL A 340 6.67 -10.48 8.62
CA VAL A 340 6.14 -9.57 7.60
C VAL A 340 5.38 -8.44 8.30
N LEU A 341 5.90 -7.22 8.20
CA LEU A 341 5.30 -6.01 8.75
C LEU A 341 4.51 -5.27 7.66
N PHE A 342 3.24 -4.99 7.94
CA PHE A 342 2.38 -4.12 7.13
C PHE A 342 2.13 -2.81 7.85
N THR A 343 2.26 -1.69 7.11
CA THR A 343 2.07 -0.34 7.62
C THR A 343 1.19 0.51 6.72
N GLY A 344 0.46 1.44 7.31
CA GLY A 344 -0.37 2.44 6.63
C GLY A 344 0.26 3.83 6.74
N HIS A 345 -0.54 4.81 7.16
CA HIS A 345 -0.17 6.16 7.58
C HIS A 345 0.33 7.08 6.46
N THR A 346 1.09 6.54 5.51
CA THR A 346 1.64 7.34 4.41
C THR A 346 0.58 7.60 3.35
N HIS A 347 -0.30 6.63 3.07
CA HIS A 347 -1.21 6.62 1.92
C HIS A 347 -0.51 6.61 0.56
N TRP A 348 0.78 6.30 0.49
CA TRP A 348 1.47 6.26 -0.79
C TRP A 348 0.86 5.16 -1.65
N LYS A 349 0.58 5.47 -2.92
CA LYS A 349 0.09 4.50 -3.88
C LYS A 349 1.16 3.48 -4.27
N PHE A 350 0.73 2.33 -4.78
CA PHE A 350 1.63 1.22 -5.09
C PHE A 350 2.63 1.46 -6.22
N ASP A 351 2.36 2.37 -7.17
CA ASP A 351 3.33 2.77 -8.22
C ASP A 351 4.35 3.82 -7.75
N SER A 352 4.49 4.01 -6.43
CA SER A 352 5.51 4.86 -5.83
C SER A 352 6.84 4.13 -5.57
N LEU A 353 7.86 4.87 -5.12
CA LEU A 353 9.15 4.34 -4.70
C LEU A 353 9.03 3.36 -3.54
N GLN A 354 9.47 2.11 -3.75
CA GLN A 354 9.61 1.07 -2.70
C GLN A 354 8.35 0.86 -1.83
N PRO A 355 7.22 0.39 -2.39
CA PRO A 355 6.05 -0.01 -1.59
C PRO A 355 6.33 -1.29 -0.78
N PHE A 356 7.43 -1.99 -1.10
CA PHE A 356 7.85 -3.24 -0.49
C PHE A 356 9.38 -3.25 -0.32
N LEU A 357 9.84 -3.55 0.89
CA LEU A 357 11.23 -3.83 1.21
C LEU A 357 11.38 -5.30 1.65
N PRO A 358 11.93 -6.17 0.79
CA PRO A 358 12.12 -7.57 1.14
C PRO A 358 13.24 -7.76 2.16
N GLY A 359 12.97 -8.54 3.21
CA GLY A 359 13.96 -8.90 4.23
C GLY A 359 15.02 -9.91 3.75
N ASN A 360 14.79 -10.57 2.61
CA ASN A 360 15.71 -11.51 1.95
C ASN A 360 16.29 -12.59 2.88
N GLY A 361 15.48 -13.09 3.83
CA GLY A 361 15.89 -14.09 4.81
C GLY A 361 16.91 -13.61 5.85
N LYS A 362 17.19 -12.31 5.92
CA LYS A 362 18.14 -11.69 6.86
C LYS A 362 17.49 -10.76 7.88
N ALA A 363 16.34 -10.20 7.53
CA ALA A 363 15.63 -9.15 8.26
C ALA A 363 14.12 -9.33 8.06
N ALA A 364 13.30 -8.54 8.76
CA ALA A 364 11.87 -8.54 8.49
C ALA A 364 11.58 -7.96 7.09
N SER A 365 10.45 -8.35 6.51
CA SER A 365 9.93 -7.72 5.29
C SER A 365 8.94 -6.62 5.64
N TYR A 366 9.02 -5.47 4.96
CA TYR A 366 8.22 -4.29 5.24
C TYR A 366 7.36 -3.92 4.04
N ILE A 367 6.08 -3.66 4.26
CA ILE A 367 5.09 -3.48 3.19
C ILE A 367 4.18 -2.29 3.52
N ASN A 368 4.09 -1.37 2.56
CA ASN A 368 3.07 -0.31 2.55
C ASN A 368 1.71 -0.91 2.15
N ALA A 369 0.67 -0.64 2.93
CA ALA A 369 -0.70 -1.07 2.65
C ALA A 369 -1.52 -0.05 1.84
N ALA A 370 -0.90 1.08 1.44
CA ALA A 370 -1.53 2.21 0.76
C ALA A 370 -2.70 2.78 1.58
N SER A 371 -3.73 3.33 0.93
CA SER A 371 -4.92 3.86 1.61
C SER A 371 -6.18 3.55 0.82
N VAL A 372 -7.27 3.27 1.55
CA VAL A 372 -8.60 3.12 0.97
C VAL A 372 -9.23 4.49 0.69
N ALA A 373 -8.95 5.51 1.51
CA ALA A 373 -9.63 6.79 1.44
C ALA A 373 -9.16 7.68 0.28
N TYR A 374 -7.85 7.87 0.14
CA TYR A 374 -7.20 8.73 -0.85
C TYR A 374 -5.70 8.45 -0.89
N LEU A 375 -5.02 8.81 -1.98
CA LEU A 375 -3.61 8.42 -2.20
C LEU A 375 -2.66 9.62 -2.29
N TRP A 376 -1.44 9.42 -1.82
CA TRP A 376 -0.30 10.30 -2.03
C TRP A 376 0.72 9.66 -2.98
N THR A 377 1.62 10.47 -3.52
CA THR A 377 2.64 10.07 -4.49
C THR A 377 3.99 10.69 -4.14
N ASP A 378 5.05 10.20 -4.79
CA ASP A 378 6.40 10.76 -4.66
C ASP A 378 6.52 12.22 -5.15
N GLN A 379 5.49 12.79 -5.79
CA GLN A 379 5.51 14.17 -6.32
C GLN A 379 4.67 15.15 -5.50
N ASN A 380 3.68 14.67 -4.72
CA ASN A 380 2.70 15.52 -4.03
C ASN A 380 2.55 15.19 -2.54
N GLY A 381 3.45 14.40 -1.96
CA GLY A 381 3.36 13.87 -0.61
C GLY A 381 3.45 14.83 0.59
N THR A 382 3.18 16.12 0.45
CA THR A 382 3.06 16.99 1.63
C THR A 382 2.00 18.06 1.47
N VAL A 383 1.10 18.13 2.45
CA VAL A 383 0.17 19.25 2.66
C VAL A 383 0.95 20.54 3.00
N GLU A 384 2.13 20.42 3.60
CA GLU A 384 3.03 21.54 3.93
C GLU A 384 3.67 22.20 2.69
N SER A 385 3.71 21.50 1.54
CA SER A 385 4.14 22.06 0.26
C SER A 385 3.01 22.81 -0.44
N GLY A 386 2.46 23.85 0.21
CA GLY A 386 1.79 24.98 -0.46
C GLY A 386 0.83 24.67 -1.63
N GLY A 387 -0.02 23.64 -1.52
CA GLY A 387 -1.07 23.36 -2.52
C GLY A 387 -1.16 21.94 -3.08
N SER A 388 -0.37 20.98 -2.57
CA SER A 388 -0.53 19.56 -2.95
C SER A 388 -1.90 19.02 -2.52
N VAL A 389 -2.60 18.40 -3.46
CA VAL A 389 -3.89 17.73 -3.23
C VAL A 389 -3.67 16.23 -3.40
N PRO A 390 -4.20 15.38 -2.50
CA PRO A 390 -4.10 13.94 -2.68
C PRO A 390 -4.81 13.50 -3.95
N GLU A 391 -4.34 12.41 -4.56
CA GLU A 391 -4.99 11.82 -5.72
C GLU A 391 -6.23 11.03 -5.29
N PRO A 392 -7.34 11.10 -6.05
CA PRO A 392 -8.44 10.18 -5.83
C PRO A 392 -7.99 8.76 -6.19
N GLY A 393 -8.09 7.84 -5.23
CA GLY A 393 -7.77 6.44 -5.42
C GLY A 393 -8.10 5.64 -4.17
N SER A 394 -8.12 4.32 -4.30
CA SER A 394 -8.43 3.42 -3.19
C SER A 394 -7.70 2.10 -3.41
N GLU A 395 -6.67 1.84 -2.63
CA GLU A 395 -5.77 0.71 -2.82
C GLU A 395 -5.65 -0.15 -1.54
N GLY A 396 -5.29 -1.42 -1.73
CA GLY A 396 -4.97 -2.35 -0.64
C GLY A 396 -4.41 -3.66 -1.18
N LEU A 397 -4.09 -4.58 -0.29
CA LEU A 397 -3.41 -5.84 -0.63
C LEU A 397 -4.32 -7.05 -0.42
N ILE A 398 -4.19 -8.01 -1.32
CA ILE A 398 -4.63 -9.38 -1.14
C ILE A 398 -3.38 -10.23 -0.95
N VAL A 399 -3.29 -10.86 0.22
CA VAL A 399 -2.15 -11.68 0.61
C VAL A 399 -2.54 -13.15 0.48
N GLU A 400 -1.82 -13.87 -0.37
CA GLU A 400 -2.03 -15.30 -0.59
C GLU A 400 -0.83 -16.08 -0.06
N VAL A 401 -1.08 -17.06 0.81
CA VAL A 401 -0.02 -17.84 1.44
C VAL A 401 0.04 -19.22 0.81
N TYR A 402 1.23 -19.59 0.36
CA TYR A 402 1.57 -20.89 -0.22
C TYR A 402 2.57 -21.61 0.68
N ARG A 403 2.96 -22.83 0.31
CA ARG A 403 3.87 -23.64 1.14
C ARG A 403 5.25 -23.01 1.27
N HIS A 404 5.75 -22.37 0.21
CA HIS A 404 7.12 -21.86 0.15
C HIS A 404 7.23 -20.35 -0.08
N PHE A 405 6.11 -19.66 -0.31
CA PHE A 405 6.12 -18.21 -0.53
C PHE A 405 4.79 -17.58 -0.13
N ILE A 406 4.84 -16.27 0.03
CA ILE A 406 3.70 -15.38 0.17
C ILE A 406 3.63 -14.54 -1.09
N LEU A 407 2.44 -14.42 -1.67
CA LEU A 407 2.17 -13.56 -2.81
C LEU A 407 1.42 -12.32 -2.30
N LEU A 408 1.99 -11.15 -2.53
CA LEU A 408 1.42 -9.85 -2.18
C LEU A 408 0.84 -9.22 -3.44
N ARG A 409 -0.48 -9.04 -3.48
CA ARG A 409 -1.19 -8.58 -4.67
C ARG A 409 -1.92 -7.29 -4.39
N GLY A 410 -1.37 -6.18 -4.85
CA GLY A 410 -2.02 -4.88 -4.81
C GLY A 410 -3.26 -4.86 -5.68
N TYR A 411 -4.31 -4.21 -5.20
CA TYR A 411 -5.56 -4.03 -5.90
C TYR A 411 -6.03 -2.59 -5.74
N ASP A 412 -6.38 -1.96 -6.85
CA ASP A 412 -7.04 -0.66 -6.90
C ASP A 412 -8.55 -0.90 -6.90
N PHE A 413 -9.17 -0.69 -5.74
CA PHE A 413 -10.60 -0.84 -5.54
C PHE A 413 -11.39 0.16 -6.37
N ALA A 414 -10.90 1.40 -6.50
CA ALA A 414 -11.57 2.45 -7.27
C ALA A 414 -11.59 2.11 -8.77
N ALA A 415 -10.46 1.67 -9.33
CA ALA A 415 -10.39 1.23 -10.72
C ALA A 415 -10.97 -0.18 -10.95
N GLY A 416 -11.12 -0.99 -9.90
CA GLY A 416 -11.54 -2.37 -9.99
C GLY A 416 -10.54 -3.25 -10.74
N ARG A 417 -9.24 -3.02 -10.52
CA ARG A 417 -8.14 -3.68 -11.24
C ARG A 417 -7.00 -4.04 -10.30
N TRP A 418 -6.24 -5.07 -10.66
CA TRP A 418 -4.99 -5.41 -9.99
C TRP A 418 -3.94 -4.32 -10.25
N SER A 419 -3.16 -3.99 -9.22
CA SER A 419 -2.05 -3.06 -9.36
C SER A 419 -0.91 -3.71 -10.15
N ALA A 420 -0.53 -3.10 -11.26
CA ALA A 420 0.55 -3.57 -12.12
C ALA A 420 1.94 -3.36 -11.51
N SER A 421 2.08 -2.46 -10.54
CA SER A 421 3.31 -2.11 -9.83
C SER A 421 3.48 -2.86 -8.51
N ALA A 422 2.44 -3.52 -8.01
CA ALA A 422 2.48 -4.27 -6.75
C ALA A 422 1.99 -5.72 -6.89
N GLN A 423 2.79 -6.56 -7.52
CA GLN A 423 2.65 -8.02 -7.47
C GLN A 423 3.98 -8.59 -6.97
N PHE A 424 4.12 -8.88 -5.68
CA PHE A 424 5.41 -9.29 -5.11
C PHE A 424 5.39 -10.72 -4.61
N ARG A 425 6.50 -11.43 -4.84
CA ARG A 425 6.77 -12.71 -4.19
C ARG A 425 7.72 -12.51 -3.01
N LEU A 426 7.31 -13.00 -1.86
CA LEU A 426 8.15 -13.13 -0.68
C LEU A 426 8.39 -14.62 -0.41
N ASP A 427 9.62 -15.09 -0.59
CA ASP A 427 9.98 -16.45 -0.20
C ASP A 427 9.98 -16.58 1.33
N ILE A 428 9.41 -17.68 1.83
CA ILE A 428 9.39 -18.00 3.27
C ILE A 428 10.41 -19.12 3.56
N PRO A 429 11.08 -19.09 4.73
CA PRO A 429 12.11 -20.06 5.10
C PRO A 429 11.66 -21.53 5.19
#